data_AF-A0A949LKW7-F1
#
_entry.id   AF-A0A949LKW7-F1
#
_cell.length_a   1.000
_cell.length_b   1.000
_cell.length_c   1.000
_cell.angle_alpha   90.00
_cell.angle_beta   90.00
_cell.angle_gamma   90.00
#
_symmetry.space_group_name_H-M   'P 1'
#
loop_
_entity.id
_entity.type
_entity.pdbx_description
1 polymer ?
#
loop_
_entity_poly.entity_id
_entity_poly.type
_entity_poly.pdbx_seq_one_letter_code
_entity_poly.pdbx_strand_id
1 'polypeptide(L)'
;MKDPTYATRFSRYSYGVNVRATYGHLPFQAFWTWVTGKSLWDHPPRVPRQTWLTEWQLCCQVLWSWSVVIICVVASSYVYHSSWPFVAKMLIYLPAWILVTNRTRGLLHTFHYSNHGASIENMNRARWIGTLFMSIPILHTSWRNYHQIHAEMHHAGKYLCTDRDPDQQFMTHHGFR
;
A
#
# COMPACT_ATOMS: atom_id res chain seq x y z
N MET A 1 10.61 -25.74 17.68
CA MET A 1 11.67 -24.71 17.68
C MET A 1 11.26 -23.63 16.68
N LYS A 2 11.13 -22.37 17.10
CA LYS A 2 10.77 -21.27 16.18
C LYS A 2 11.95 -21.05 15.24
N ASP A 3 11.72 -21.22 13.94
CA ASP A 3 12.71 -20.93 12.92
C ASP A 3 13.21 -19.48 13.07
N PRO A 4 14.51 -19.25 13.31
CA PRO A 4 15.08 -17.92 13.52
C PRO A 4 14.92 -16.99 12.30
N THR A 5 14.59 -17.55 11.13
CA THR A 5 14.32 -16.82 9.88
C THR A 5 13.02 -16.00 9.95
N TYR A 6 12.08 -16.42 10.80
CA TYR A 6 10.82 -15.72 11.07
C TYR A 6 10.78 -15.09 12.47
N ALA A 7 11.90 -15.12 13.20
CA ALA A 7 11.98 -14.54 14.53
C ALA A 7 11.84 -13.02 14.44
N THR A 8 10.78 -12.51 15.06
CA THR A 8 10.45 -11.09 15.16
C THR A 8 11.62 -10.31 15.77
N ARG A 9 12.29 -9.45 14.99
CA ARG A 9 13.31 -8.54 15.52
C ARG A 9 12.71 -7.14 15.63
N PHE A 10 12.67 -6.62 16.86
CA PHE A 10 12.20 -5.28 17.16
C PHE A 10 13.23 -4.26 16.68
N SER A 11 12.81 -3.32 15.82
CA SER A 11 13.61 -2.15 15.44
C SER A 11 12.96 -0.88 15.97
N ARG A 12 13.73 0.22 15.98
CA ARG A 12 13.25 1.58 16.32
C ARG A 12 12.12 2.09 15.40
N TYR A 13 11.83 1.38 14.30
CA TYR A 13 10.86 1.73 13.26
C TYR A 13 9.80 0.64 13.04
N SER A 14 9.51 -0.21 14.04
CA SER A 14 8.54 -1.33 14.02
C SER A 14 9.12 -2.73 13.67
N TYR A 15 8.23 -3.72 13.63
CA TYR A 15 8.44 -5.16 13.45
C TYR A 15 9.15 -5.48 12.12
N GLY A 16 10.36 -6.04 12.18
CA GLY A 16 11.06 -6.54 10.99
C GLY A 16 10.77 -8.02 10.76
N VAL A 17 9.88 -8.34 9.82
CA VAL A 17 9.68 -9.71 9.32
C VAL A 17 10.25 -9.80 7.90
N ASN A 18 11.03 -10.84 7.59
CA ASN A 18 11.44 -11.13 6.23
C ASN A 18 10.25 -11.69 5.44
N VAL A 19 9.35 -10.79 5.03
CA VAL A 19 8.14 -11.12 4.26
C VAL A 19 8.49 -11.80 2.93
N ARG A 20 9.70 -11.61 2.39
CA ARG A 20 10.12 -12.36 1.19
C ARG A 20 10.44 -13.82 1.49
N ALA A 21 10.97 -14.14 2.67
CA ALA A 21 11.23 -15.52 3.08
C ALA A 21 9.93 -16.34 3.15
N THR A 22 8.81 -15.74 3.58
CA THR A 22 7.51 -16.46 3.65
C THR A 22 6.99 -16.88 2.27
N TYR A 23 7.42 -16.24 1.19
CA TYR A 23 7.03 -16.57 -0.19
C TYR A 23 8.13 -17.27 -0.99
N GLY A 24 9.27 -17.60 -0.39
CA GLY A 24 10.42 -18.17 -1.11
C GLY A 24 10.14 -19.49 -1.83
N HIS A 25 9.13 -20.22 -1.38
CA HIS A 25 8.69 -21.49 -1.96
C HIS A 25 7.79 -21.34 -3.21
N LEU A 26 7.29 -20.13 -3.50
CA LEU A 26 6.38 -19.90 -4.62
C LEU A 26 7.13 -19.73 -5.95
N PRO A 27 6.58 -20.18 -7.09
CA PRO A 27 7.19 -19.93 -8.40
C PRO A 27 7.08 -18.46 -8.81
N PHE A 28 7.85 -18.04 -9.83
CA PHE A 28 7.81 -16.68 -10.38
C PHE A 28 8.08 -15.58 -9.35
N GLN A 29 9.23 -15.66 -8.67
CA GLN A 29 9.59 -14.75 -7.59
C GLN A 29 9.50 -13.25 -7.94
N ALA A 30 9.76 -12.87 -9.19
CA ALA A 30 9.59 -11.49 -9.68
C ALA A 30 8.13 -11.01 -9.61
N PHE A 31 7.16 -11.88 -9.89
CA PHE A 31 5.74 -11.59 -9.77
C PHE A 31 5.37 -11.26 -8.32
N TRP A 32 5.82 -12.06 -7.36
CA TRP A 32 5.53 -11.82 -5.93
C TRP A 32 6.23 -10.57 -5.39
N THR A 33 7.45 -10.27 -5.85
CA THR A 33 8.11 -8.98 -5.57
C THR A 33 7.27 -7.81 -6.10
N TRP A 34 6.75 -7.93 -7.32
CA TRP A 34 5.90 -6.90 -7.93
C TRP A 34 4.56 -6.74 -7.18
N VAL A 35 3.91 -7.84 -6.80
CA VAL A 35 2.63 -7.83 -6.06
C VAL A 35 2.78 -7.23 -4.66
N THR A 36 3.85 -7.58 -3.94
CA THR A 36 4.01 -7.23 -2.52
C THR A 36 4.83 -5.95 -2.29
N GLY A 37 5.70 -5.60 -3.23
CA GLY A 37 6.65 -4.49 -3.09
C GLY A 37 7.68 -4.69 -1.97
N LYS A 38 7.85 -5.92 -1.45
CA LYS A 38 8.80 -6.22 -0.37
C LYS A 38 10.12 -6.74 -0.95
N SER A 39 11.24 -6.12 -0.58
CA SER A 39 12.58 -6.59 -0.95
C SER A 39 13.07 -7.73 -0.06
N LEU A 40 14.08 -8.46 -0.51
CA LEU A 40 14.80 -9.41 0.34
C LEU A 40 15.47 -8.65 1.50
N TRP A 41 15.55 -9.28 2.67
CA TRP A 41 15.99 -8.64 3.93
C TRP A 41 17.52 -8.63 4.10
N ASP A 42 18.25 -8.96 3.06
CA ASP A 42 19.70 -9.19 3.12
C ASP A 42 20.46 -7.85 3.30
N HIS A 43 19.88 -6.75 2.79
CA HIS A 43 20.38 -5.38 2.93
C HIS A 43 19.23 -4.37 3.09
N PRO A 44 18.56 -4.30 4.27
CA PRO A 44 17.45 -3.38 4.45
C PRO A 44 17.95 -1.92 4.43
N PRO A 45 17.31 -1.02 3.67
CA PRO A 45 17.65 0.40 3.69
C PRO A 45 17.36 0.95 5.09
N ARG A 46 18.38 1.53 5.73
CA ARG A 46 18.32 2.09 7.09
C ARG A 46 17.87 3.55 7.11
N VAL A 47 17.91 4.22 5.96
CA VAL A 47 17.52 5.62 5.79
C VAL A 47 16.78 5.81 4.45
N PRO A 48 15.82 6.75 4.34
CA PRO A 48 15.04 7.00 3.12
C PRO A 48 15.89 7.14 1.85
N ARG A 49 17.05 7.80 1.93
CA ARG A 49 18.01 7.97 0.82
C ARG A 49 18.61 6.67 0.27
N GLN A 50 18.52 5.56 1.02
CA GLN A 50 18.96 4.23 0.57
C GLN A 50 17.82 3.47 -0.12
N THR A 51 16.60 3.99 -0.05
CA THR A 51 15.49 3.48 -0.85
C THR A 51 15.57 4.09 -2.25
N TRP A 52 15.08 3.36 -3.25
CA TRP A 52 14.95 3.85 -4.62
C TRP A 52 13.74 4.78 -4.81
N LEU A 53 13.19 5.33 -3.73
CA LEU A 53 11.97 6.12 -3.77
C LEU A 53 12.25 7.55 -3.31
N THR A 54 12.94 8.29 -4.17
CA THR A 54 13.10 9.75 -4.01
C THR A 54 11.73 10.46 -4.08
N GLU A 55 11.65 11.69 -3.56
CA GLU A 55 10.44 12.53 -3.68
C GLU A 55 9.98 12.68 -5.15
N TRP A 56 10.94 12.78 -6.08
CA TRP A 56 10.64 12.83 -7.51
C TRP A 56 10.01 11.53 -8.03
N GLN A 57 10.60 10.38 -7.70
CA GLN A 57 10.06 9.07 -8.10
C GLN A 57 8.68 8.82 -7.48
N LEU A 58 8.47 9.28 -6.24
CA LEU A 58 7.17 9.29 -5.59
C LEU A 58 6.15 10.12 -6.39
N CYS A 59 6.50 11.36 -6.75
CA CYS A 59 5.63 12.21 -7.58
C CYS A 59 5.30 11.55 -8.92
N CYS A 60 6.30 11.01 -9.63
CA CYS A 60 6.08 10.27 -10.87
C CYS A 60 5.16 9.07 -10.67
N GLN A 61 5.33 8.30 -9.59
CA GLN A 61 4.50 7.14 -9.28
C GLN A 61 3.05 7.53 -8.96
N VAL A 62 2.84 8.61 -8.19
CA VAL A 62 1.51 9.14 -7.86
C VAL A 62 0.82 9.64 -9.12
N LEU A 63 1.50 10.44 -9.93
CA LEU A 63 0.98 10.95 -11.20
C LEU A 63 0.62 9.81 -12.15
N TRP A 64 1.53 8.87 -12.36
CA TRP A 64 1.30 7.69 -13.20
C TRP A 64 0.08 6.89 -12.74
N SER A 65 -0.04 6.64 -11.43
CA SER A 65 -1.13 5.84 -10.89
C SER A 65 -2.48 6.54 -11.09
N TRP A 66 -2.55 7.85 -10.84
CA TRP A 66 -3.76 8.63 -11.09
C TRP A 66 -4.09 8.75 -12.58
N SER A 67 -3.09 8.94 -13.45
CA SER A 67 -3.30 8.95 -14.91
C SER A 67 -3.91 7.65 -15.40
N VAL A 68 -3.39 6.49 -14.95
CA VAL A 68 -3.95 5.18 -15.33
C VAL A 68 -5.38 5.02 -14.83
N VAL A 69 -5.67 5.42 -13.58
CA VAL A 69 -7.04 5.36 -13.02
C VAL A 69 -7.99 6.22 -13.86
N ILE A 70 -7.62 7.47 -14.14
CA ILE A 70 -8.44 8.40 -14.92
C ILE A 70 -8.68 7.86 -16.34
N ILE A 71 -7.62 7.39 -17.02
CA ILE A 71 -7.73 6.81 -18.37
C ILE A 71 -8.68 5.61 -18.35
N CYS A 72 -8.54 4.69 -17.38
CA CYS A 72 -9.41 3.52 -17.27
C CYS A 72 -10.87 3.92 -17.05
N VAL A 73 -11.14 4.91 -16.19
CA VAL A 73 -12.50 5.40 -15.91
C VAL A 73 -13.11 6.08 -17.13
N VAL A 74 -12.36 6.99 -17.78
CA VAL A 74 -12.83 7.70 -18.99
C VAL A 74 -13.08 6.72 -20.13
N ALA A 75 -12.15 5.79 -20.39
CA ALA A 75 -12.30 4.78 -21.44
C ALA A 75 -13.49 3.85 -21.14
N SER A 76 -13.64 3.40 -19.90
CA SER A 76 -14.77 2.55 -19.51
C SER A 76 -16.11 3.27 -19.63
N SER A 77 -16.17 4.55 -19.28
CA SER A 77 -17.35 5.41 -19.45
C SER A 77 -17.71 5.60 -20.93
N TYR A 78 -16.71 5.90 -21.77
CA TYR A 78 -16.92 6.01 -23.22
C TYR A 78 -17.49 4.71 -23.81
N VAL A 79 -16.89 3.57 -23.47
CA VAL A 79 -17.32 2.25 -23.96
C VAL A 79 -18.69 1.84 -23.39
N TYR A 80 -19.03 2.31 -22.18
CA TYR A 80 -20.36 2.10 -21.62
C TYR A 80 -21.44 2.73 -22.50
N HIS A 81 -21.24 3.99 -22.92
CA HIS A 81 -22.18 4.73 -23.76
C HIS A 81 -22.11 4.40 -25.26
N SER A 82 -21.13 3.61 -25.71
CA SER A 82 -21.03 3.21 -27.11
C SER A 82 -21.97 2.05 -27.47
N SER A 83 -22.25 1.90 -28.76
CA SER A 83 -22.97 0.76 -29.34
C SER A 83 -22.11 -0.50 -29.53
N TRP A 84 -20.94 -0.58 -28.88
CA TRP A 84 -20.03 -1.69 -29.06
C TRP A 84 -20.64 -3.02 -28.57
N PRO A 85 -20.34 -4.16 -29.23
CA PRO A 85 -20.77 -5.47 -28.77
C PRO A 85 -20.27 -5.75 -27.35
N PHE A 86 -21.05 -6.52 -26.57
CA PHE A 86 -20.72 -6.88 -25.19
C PHE A 86 -19.30 -7.42 -25.03
N VAL A 87 -18.87 -8.32 -25.92
CA VAL A 87 -17.53 -8.91 -25.90
C VAL A 87 -16.44 -7.83 -26.01
N ALA A 88 -16.61 -6.86 -26.91
CA ALA A 88 -15.66 -5.75 -27.04
C ALA A 88 -15.63 -4.85 -25.80
N LYS A 89 -16.77 -4.65 -25.12
CA LYS A 89 -16.82 -3.92 -23.84
C LYS A 89 -16.03 -4.65 -22.76
N MET A 90 -16.18 -5.98 -22.67
CA MET A 90 -15.45 -6.79 -21.68
C MET A 90 -13.93 -6.75 -21.87
N LEU A 91 -13.46 -6.66 -23.10
CA LEU A 91 -12.02 -6.51 -23.40
C LEU A 91 -11.43 -5.20 -22.85
N ILE A 92 -12.26 -4.19 -22.57
CA ILE A 92 -11.82 -2.93 -21.93
C ILE A 92 -12.03 -2.99 -20.43
N TYR A 93 -13.18 -3.49 -19.98
CA TYR A 93 -13.52 -3.50 -18.54
C TYR A 93 -12.62 -4.41 -17.72
N LEU A 94 -12.26 -5.60 -18.22
CA LEU A 94 -11.43 -6.52 -17.46
C LEU A 94 -10.02 -5.97 -17.20
N PRO A 95 -9.28 -5.47 -18.21
CA PRO A 95 -8.01 -4.80 -17.97
C PRO A 95 -8.16 -3.53 -17.12
N ALA A 96 -9.20 -2.72 -17.36
CA ALA A 96 -9.45 -1.50 -16.58
C ALA A 96 -9.64 -1.81 -15.10
N TRP A 97 -10.41 -2.85 -14.77
CA TRP A 97 -10.62 -3.30 -13.39
C TRP A 97 -9.31 -3.72 -12.74
N ILE A 98 -8.53 -4.59 -13.39
CA ILE A 98 -7.24 -5.07 -12.89
C ILE A 98 -6.28 -3.89 -12.65
N LEU A 99 -6.19 -2.96 -13.61
CA LEU A 99 -5.31 -1.80 -13.53
C LEU A 99 -5.75 -0.84 -12.43
N VAL A 100 -7.03 -0.51 -12.33
CA VAL A 100 -7.56 0.36 -11.27
C VAL A 100 -7.29 -0.24 -9.91
N THR A 101 -7.64 -1.51 -9.67
CA THR A 101 -7.38 -2.18 -8.39
C THR A 101 -5.89 -2.25 -8.06
N ASN A 102 -5.04 -2.54 -9.04
CA ASN A 102 -3.59 -2.57 -8.85
C ASN A 102 -3.04 -1.18 -8.48
N ARG A 103 -3.47 -0.12 -9.18
CA ARG A 103 -3.00 1.26 -8.94
C ARG A 103 -3.52 1.82 -7.62
N THR A 104 -4.79 1.59 -7.26
CA THR A 104 -5.34 2.05 -5.97
C THR A 104 -4.67 1.36 -4.79
N ARG A 105 -4.42 0.04 -4.88
CA ARG A 105 -3.62 -0.68 -3.87
C ARG A 105 -2.19 -0.15 -3.78
N GLY A 106 -1.56 0.14 -4.92
CA GLY A 106 -0.23 0.74 -4.98
C GLY A 106 -0.19 2.12 -4.31
N LEU A 107 -1.17 2.98 -4.56
CA LEU A 107 -1.31 4.28 -3.92
C LEU A 107 -1.53 4.15 -2.40
N LEU A 108 -2.32 3.18 -1.95
CA LEU A 108 -2.49 2.89 -0.53
C LEU A 108 -1.17 2.49 0.15
N HIS A 109 -0.37 1.63 -0.49
CA HIS A 109 0.95 1.26 0.02
C HIS A 109 1.89 2.48 0.06
N THR A 110 1.91 3.28 -1.00
CA THR A 110 2.68 4.52 -1.05
C THR A 110 2.30 5.48 0.06
N PHE A 111 1.01 5.61 0.35
CA PHE A 111 0.51 6.41 1.46
C PHE A 111 1.02 5.90 2.81
N HIS A 112 0.86 4.61 3.06
CA HIS A 112 1.34 3.95 4.27
C HIS A 112 2.84 4.20 4.48
N TYR A 113 3.68 3.93 3.47
CA TYR A 113 5.13 4.15 3.58
C TYR A 113 5.51 5.63 3.75
N SER A 114 4.80 6.55 3.09
CA SER A 114 5.02 7.99 3.24
C SER A 114 4.70 8.47 4.65
N ASN A 115 3.68 7.90 5.30
CA ASN A 115 3.31 8.22 6.68
C ASN A 115 4.32 7.73 7.72
N HIS A 116 5.17 6.77 7.34
CA HIS A 116 6.31 6.33 8.14
C HIS A 116 7.61 7.08 7.80
N GLY A 117 7.56 8.10 6.94
CA GLY A 117 8.73 8.89 6.55
C GLY A 117 9.72 8.16 5.65
N ALA A 118 9.30 7.06 5.02
CA ALA A 118 10.19 6.25 4.18
C ALA A 118 10.55 6.92 2.83
N SER A 119 9.71 7.83 2.35
CA SER A 119 9.79 8.45 1.01
C SER A 119 9.88 9.98 1.04
N ILE A 120 9.40 10.61 2.11
CA ILE A 120 9.47 12.06 2.33
C ILE A 120 9.98 12.28 3.74
N GLU A 121 11.16 12.87 3.89
CA GLU A 121 11.76 13.15 5.19
C GLU A 121 11.03 14.29 5.93
N ASN A 122 10.49 15.26 5.19
CA ASN A 122 9.75 16.39 5.75
C ASN A 122 8.28 16.02 6.02
N MET A 123 7.92 15.86 7.30
CA MET A 123 6.56 15.46 7.70
C MET A 123 5.45 16.44 7.32
N ASN A 124 5.73 17.74 7.22
CA ASN A 124 4.73 18.71 6.75
C ASN A 124 4.41 18.51 5.27
N ARG A 125 5.43 18.24 4.44
CA ARG A 125 5.24 17.89 3.03
C ARG A 125 4.56 16.52 2.87
N ALA A 126 4.97 15.53 3.65
CA ALA A 126 4.35 14.20 3.66
C ALA A 126 2.85 14.29 3.98
N ARG A 127 2.48 15.11 4.97
CA ARG A 127 1.09 15.38 5.33
C ARG A 127 0.31 16.07 4.22
N TRP A 128 0.88 17.07 3.56
CA TRP A 128 0.21 17.80 2.48
C TRP A 128 -0.08 16.89 1.28
N ILE A 129 0.93 16.16 0.81
CA ILE A 129 0.81 15.20 -0.31
C ILE A 129 -0.14 14.05 0.08
N GLY A 130 0.01 13.51 1.29
CA GLY A 130 -0.84 12.45 1.80
C GLY A 130 -2.31 12.83 1.90
N THR A 131 -2.62 14.07 2.29
CA THR A 131 -4.01 14.52 2.41
C THR A 131 -4.70 14.66 1.04
N LEU A 132 -4.02 15.29 0.08
CA LEU A 132 -4.61 15.64 -1.22
C LEU A 132 -4.76 14.44 -2.15
N PHE A 133 -3.73 13.61 -2.25
CA PHE A 133 -3.65 12.60 -3.32
C PHE A 133 -3.93 11.18 -2.85
N MET A 134 -4.06 10.96 -1.54
CA MET A 134 -4.05 9.61 -0.98
C MET A 134 -5.09 9.38 0.14
N SER A 135 -5.28 10.28 1.10
CA SER A 135 -6.19 10.01 2.24
C SER A 135 -7.66 10.21 1.87
N ILE A 136 -8.01 11.35 1.25
CA ILE A 136 -9.39 11.67 0.88
C ILE A 136 -9.90 10.76 -0.25
N PRO A 137 -9.17 10.59 -1.38
CA PRO A 137 -9.71 9.85 -2.52
C PRO A 137 -9.65 8.31 -2.39
N ILE A 138 -8.88 7.76 -1.44
CA ILE A 138 -8.67 6.30 -1.33
C ILE A 138 -9.16 5.74 0.00
N LEU A 139 -8.93 6.46 1.10
CA LEU A 139 -9.21 5.97 2.45
C LEU A 139 -10.49 6.55 3.06
N HIS A 140 -11.11 7.55 2.41
CA HIS A 140 -12.27 8.28 2.93
C HIS A 140 -12.07 8.79 4.38
N THR A 141 -10.82 9.00 4.80
CA THR A 141 -10.47 9.47 6.13
C THR A 141 -9.36 10.53 6.06
N SER A 142 -9.32 11.42 7.06
CA SER A 142 -8.27 12.42 7.14
C SER A 142 -6.92 11.77 7.45
N TRP A 143 -5.83 12.36 6.95
CA TRP A 143 -4.47 11.91 7.28
C TRP A 143 -4.25 11.80 8.79
N ARG A 144 -4.76 12.75 9.58
CA ARG A 144 -4.60 12.78 11.04
C ARG A 144 -5.27 11.56 11.70
N ASN A 145 -6.52 11.28 11.32
CA ASN A 145 -7.25 10.13 11.88
C ASN A 145 -6.58 8.81 11.47
N TYR A 146 -6.15 8.70 10.20
CA TYR A 146 -5.41 7.54 9.75
C TYR A 146 -4.10 7.35 10.54
N HIS A 147 -3.29 8.39 10.70
CA HIS A 147 -2.02 8.30 11.42
C HIS A 147 -2.22 7.91 12.88
N GLN A 148 -3.22 8.48 13.56
CA GLN A 148 -3.55 8.13 14.93
C GLN A 148 -3.94 6.65 15.08
N ILE A 149 -4.89 6.16 14.28
CA ILE A 149 -5.34 4.78 14.35
C ILE A 149 -4.21 3.82 13.95
N HIS A 150 -3.48 4.14 12.89
CA HIS A 150 -2.56 3.20 12.28
C HIS A 150 -1.15 3.24 12.88
N ALA A 151 -0.55 4.42 13.03
CA ALA A 151 0.81 4.55 13.54
C ALA A 151 0.84 4.55 15.08
N GLU A 152 -0.06 5.29 15.73
CA GLU A 152 -0.04 5.50 17.18
C GLU A 152 -0.80 4.42 17.97
N MET A 153 -1.83 3.79 17.39
CA MET A 153 -2.60 2.75 18.07
C MET A 153 -2.23 1.36 17.59
N HIS A 154 -2.35 1.07 16.29
CA HIS A 154 -2.03 -0.24 15.73
C HIS A 154 -0.52 -0.54 15.78
N HIS A 155 0.35 0.31 15.20
CA HIS A 155 1.78 0.03 15.11
C HIS A 155 2.64 0.42 16.32
N ALA A 156 2.12 1.15 17.32
CA ALA A 156 2.92 1.66 18.45
C ALA A 156 3.42 0.57 19.43
N GLY A 157 3.34 -0.71 19.06
CA GLY A 157 3.86 -1.85 19.81
C GLY A 157 3.07 -2.19 21.07
N LYS A 158 2.40 -1.21 21.69
CA LYS A 158 1.60 -1.39 22.91
C LYS A 158 0.34 -2.24 22.69
N TYR A 159 -0.25 -2.15 21.50
CA TYR A 159 -1.53 -2.79 21.21
C TYR A 159 -1.51 -3.71 19.99
N LEU A 160 -0.42 -3.75 19.21
CA LEU A 160 -0.35 -4.56 17.98
C LEU A 160 -0.65 -6.03 18.26
N CYS A 161 -1.61 -6.61 17.54
CA CYS A 161 -2.03 -8.00 17.69
C CYS A 161 -2.51 -8.36 19.12
N THR A 162 -3.12 -7.40 19.81
CA THR A 162 -3.79 -7.61 21.10
C THR A 162 -5.29 -7.30 20.98
N ASP A 163 -6.10 -7.64 21.99
CA ASP A 163 -7.52 -7.27 22.04
C ASP A 163 -7.77 -5.74 22.08
N ARG A 164 -6.70 -4.96 22.27
CA ARG A 164 -6.71 -3.49 22.24
C ARG A 164 -6.28 -2.90 20.90
N ASP A 165 -5.88 -3.75 19.95
CA ASP A 165 -5.61 -3.33 18.58
C ASP A 165 -6.93 -2.87 17.93
N PRO A 166 -7.04 -1.61 17.46
CA PRO A 166 -8.27 -1.13 16.82
C PRO A 166 -8.69 -2.00 15.62
N ASP A 167 -7.73 -2.58 14.90
CA ASP A 167 -8.01 -3.44 13.75
C ASP A 167 -8.58 -4.80 14.23
N GLN A 168 -8.03 -5.37 15.30
CA GLN A 168 -8.54 -6.61 15.91
C GLN A 168 -9.95 -6.42 16.49
N GLN A 169 -10.20 -5.28 17.14
CA GLN A 169 -11.52 -4.94 17.68
C GLN A 169 -12.55 -4.80 16.57
N PHE A 170 -12.18 -4.15 15.46
CA PHE A 170 -13.05 -4.05 14.28
C PHE A 170 -13.40 -5.43 13.72
N MET A 171 -12.39 -6.29 13.49
CA MET A 171 -12.61 -7.64 12.95
C MET A 171 -13.51 -8.49 13.86
N THR A 172 -13.24 -8.45 15.17
CA THR A 172 -14.02 -9.20 16.17
C THR A 172 -15.47 -8.70 16.24
N HIS A 173 -15.69 -7.37 16.20
CA HIS A 173 -17.03 -6.78 16.20
C HIS A 173 -17.86 -7.22 14.98
N HIS A 174 -17.20 -7.43 13.83
CA HIS A 174 -17.85 -7.87 12.60
C HIS A 174 -17.92 -9.41 12.46
N GLY A 175 -17.60 -10.15 13.53
CA GLY A 175 -17.75 -11.60 13.59
C GLY A 175 -16.63 -12.39 12.93
N PHE A 176 -15.53 -11.75 12.52
CA PHE A 176 -14.34 -12.44 12.05
C PHE A 176 -13.54 -12.95 13.28
N ARG A 177 -13.18 -14.23 13.28
CA ARG A 177 -12.39 -14.90 14.33
C ARG A 177 -11.17 -15.57 13.72
#